data_AF-A0A8R7UTP4-F1
#
_entry.id   AF-A0A8R7UTP4-F1
#
_cell.length_a   1.000
_cell.length_b   1.000
_cell.length_c   1.000
_cell.angle_alpha   90.00
_cell.angle_beta   90.00
_cell.angle_gamma   90.00
#
_symmetry.space_group_name_H-M   'P 1'
#
loop_
_entity.id
_entity.type
_entity.pdbx_description
1 polymer ?
#
loop_
_entity_poly.entity_id
_entity_poly.type
_entity_poly.pdbx_seq_one_letter_code
_entity_poly.pdbx_strand_id
1 'polypeptide(L)'
;MMPRRSTSVKIVPIASDDENEKSPSPDPKTAIVHLVKKAMAEFLGTFLLVFIVLSAAIMNEMHGGALGLLGVAATAGAAVLVIVASLFHVSGSHLNPSVSVAMAVFGHLPWAHLAPYVSAQFMGAVTASFVAKAIYHPGPAVNLSAVVTTVPSIGTLEAFAVEFIITFILLFAIIAVATDPKAVKELVAVAAGAALMMNVLIAAESTGASMNPARTLGTAIATGTYTKIWVYMVAPPLGAIAGTGAYIALKH
;
A
#
# COMPACT_ATOMS: atom_id res chain seq x y z
N MET A 1 -47.90 -54.07 15.51
CA MET A 1 -46.88 -53.80 16.55
C MET A 1 -45.52 -53.80 15.86
N MET A 2 -44.99 -52.62 15.48
CA MET A 2 -43.66 -52.49 14.86
C MET A 2 -42.60 -52.25 15.94
N PRO A 3 -41.38 -52.78 15.82
CA PRO A 3 -40.29 -52.47 16.75
C PRO A 3 -39.65 -51.12 16.39
N ARG A 4 -39.54 -50.22 17.37
CA ARG A 4 -38.76 -48.98 17.26
C ARG A 4 -37.27 -49.32 17.20
N ARG A 5 -36.58 -48.94 16.11
CA ARG A 5 -35.12 -48.92 16.05
C ARG A 5 -34.61 -47.72 16.84
N SER A 6 -33.91 -47.96 17.95
CA SER A 6 -33.09 -46.96 18.64
C SER A 6 -31.77 -46.82 17.90
N THR A 7 -31.52 -45.66 17.29
CA THR A 7 -30.20 -45.28 16.79
C THR A 7 -29.44 -44.58 17.91
N SER A 8 -28.58 -45.32 18.60
CA SER A 8 -27.61 -44.76 19.54
C SER A 8 -26.58 -43.95 18.76
N VAL A 9 -26.63 -42.62 18.87
CA VAL A 9 -25.59 -41.74 18.34
C VAL A 9 -24.33 -41.95 19.19
N LYS A 10 -23.28 -42.54 18.60
CA LYS A 10 -21.95 -42.56 19.22
C LYS A 10 -21.41 -41.13 19.17
N ILE A 11 -21.32 -40.49 20.34
CA ILE A 11 -20.58 -39.24 20.51
C ILE A 11 -19.10 -39.61 20.39
N VAL A 12 -18.47 -39.18 19.29
CA VAL A 12 -17.01 -39.22 19.14
C VAL A 12 -16.44 -38.08 19.98
N PRO A 13 -15.48 -38.31 20.90
CA PRO A 13 -14.86 -37.22 21.62
C PRO A 13 -14.10 -36.35 20.62
N ILE A 14 -14.35 -35.04 20.67
CA ILE A 14 -13.47 -34.06 20.02
C ILE A 14 -12.12 -34.21 20.73
N ALA A 15 -11.11 -34.64 19.98
CA ALA A 15 -9.74 -34.64 20.46
C ALA A 15 -9.44 -33.22 20.97
N SER A 16 -9.01 -33.11 22.22
CA SER A 16 -8.39 -31.89 22.71
C SER A 16 -7.15 -31.68 21.83
N ASP A 17 -7.23 -30.70 20.93
CA ASP A 17 -6.07 -30.21 20.20
C ASP A 17 -5.08 -29.70 21.26
N ASP A 18 -4.10 -30.54 21.60
CA ASP A 18 -2.97 -30.16 22.42
C ASP A 18 -2.30 -28.95 21.76
N GLU A 19 -2.39 -27.82 22.44
CA GLU A 19 -1.64 -26.63 22.15
C GLU A 19 -0.14 -26.96 22.17
N ASN A 20 0.61 -26.37 21.22
CA ASN A 20 2.06 -26.16 21.25
C ASN A 20 2.97 -27.14 20.46
N GLU A 21 2.58 -27.56 19.26
CA GLU A 21 3.57 -27.91 18.23
C GLU A 21 4.04 -26.65 17.51
N LYS A 22 5.21 -26.11 17.92
CA LYS A 22 5.96 -25.15 17.09
C LYS A 22 6.31 -25.86 15.78
N SER A 23 5.56 -25.58 14.71
CA SER A 23 5.90 -26.08 13.38
C SER A 23 7.39 -25.82 13.10
N PRO A 24 8.16 -26.81 12.63
CA PRO A 24 9.59 -26.63 12.37
C PRO A 24 9.81 -25.45 11.42
N SER A 25 10.87 -24.67 11.67
CA SER A 25 11.23 -23.55 10.79
C SER A 25 11.35 -24.06 9.35
N PRO A 26 10.75 -23.38 8.35
CA PRO A 26 10.76 -23.86 6.98
C PRO A 26 12.18 -24.03 6.46
N ASP A 27 12.42 -25.11 5.71
CA ASP A 27 13.68 -25.33 4.99
C ASP A 27 14.03 -24.08 4.13
N PRO A 28 15.31 -23.64 4.09
CA PRO A 28 15.78 -22.52 3.28
C PRO A 28 15.17 -22.39 1.88
N LYS A 29 14.97 -23.50 1.15
CA LYS A 29 14.37 -23.46 -0.20
C LYS A 29 12.92 -22.98 -0.16
N THR A 30 12.14 -23.51 0.78
CA THR A 30 10.74 -23.11 0.98
C THR A 30 10.66 -21.63 1.38
N ALA A 31 11.53 -21.17 2.28
CA ALA A 31 11.60 -19.76 2.67
C ALA A 31 11.87 -18.82 1.47
N ILE A 32 12.80 -19.19 0.59
CA ILE A 32 13.10 -18.43 -0.64
C ILE A 32 11.88 -18.40 -1.58
N VAL A 33 11.22 -19.54 -1.82
CA VAL A 33 10.02 -19.60 -2.67
C VAL A 33 8.91 -18.69 -2.12
N HIS A 34 8.72 -18.67 -0.80
CA HIS A 34 7.76 -17.76 -0.18
C HIS A 34 8.14 -16.28 -0.35
N LEU A 35 9.42 -15.93 -0.19
CA LEU A 35 9.90 -14.56 -0.39
C LEU A 35 9.72 -14.09 -1.84
N VAL A 36 10.01 -14.96 -2.82
CA VAL A 36 9.80 -14.65 -4.24
C VAL A 36 8.32 -14.38 -4.52
N LYS A 37 7.41 -15.23 -4.03
CA LYS A 37 5.96 -15.01 -4.16
C LYS A 37 5.51 -13.68 -3.54
N LYS A 38 6.04 -13.35 -2.36
CA LYS A 38 5.77 -12.09 -1.67
C LYS A 38 6.26 -10.88 -2.48
N ALA A 39 7.49 -10.93 -2.99
CA ALA A 39 8.05 -9.87 -3.83
C ALA A 39 7.26 -9.71 -5.15
N MET A 40 6.82 -10.81 -5.77
CA MET A 40 5.95 -10.74 -6.97
C MET A 40 4.60 -10.10 -6.66
N ALA A 41 4.00 -10.40 -5.50
CA ALA A 41 2.78 -9.75 -5.06
C ALA A 41 2.98 -8.24 -4.81
N GLU A 42 4.10 -7.84 -4.23
CA GLU A 42 4.46 -6.42 -4.06
C GLU A 42 4.68 -5.71 -5.40
N PHE A 43 5.35 -6.36 -6.36
CA PHE A 43 5.49 -5.84 -7.72
C PHE A 43 4.12 -5.62 -8.37
N LEU A 44 3.28 -6.66 -8.40
CA LEU A 44 1.96 -6.62 -9.04
C LEU A 44 1.04 -5.60 -8.36
N GLY A 45 0.97 -5.61 -7.04
CA GLY A 45 0.13 -4.68 -6.29
C GLY A 45 0.58 -3.22 -6.48
N THR A 46 1.88 -2.95 -6.48
CA THR A 46 2.39 -1.58 -6.72
C THR A 46 2.16 -1.17 -8.18
N PHE A 47 2.33 -2.09 -9.13
CA PHE A 47 1.98 -1.86 -10.53
C PHE A 47 0.52 -1.45 -10.67
N LEU A 48 -0.41 -2.24 -10.11
CA LEU A 48 -1.85 -1.98 -10.20
C LEU A 48 -2.22 -0.65 -9.53
N LEU A 49 -1.68 -0.39 -8.33
CA LEU A 49 -1.93 0.86 -7.61
C LEU A 49 -1.49 2.07 -8.43
N VAL A 50 -0.24 2.08 -8.88
CA VAL A 50 0.30 3.21 -9.64
C VAL A 50 -0.43 3.34 -10.97
N PHE A 51 -0.65 2.24 -11.70
CA PHE A 51 -1.37 2.26 -12.97
C PHE A 51 -2.75 2.91 -12.82
N ILE A 52 -3.57 2.45 -11.88
CA ILE A 52 -4.93 2.96 -11.67
C ILE A 52 -4.92 4.44 -11.28
N VAL A 53 -4.02 4.86 -10.38
CA VAL A 53 -3.91 6.28 -9.96
C VAL A 53 -3.50 7.17 -11.13
N LEU A 54 -2.52 6.75 -11.93
CA LEU A 54 -2.08 7.52 -13.09
C LEU A 54 -3.15 7.55 -14.18
N SER A 55 -3.81 6.43 -14.44
CA SER A 55 -4.95 6.35 -15.36
C SER A 55 -6.04 7.35 -14.98
N ALA A 56 -6.42 7.42 -13.71
CA ALA A 56 -7.43 8.37 -13.24
C ALA A 56 -7.00 9.82 -13.46
N ALA A 57 -5.75 10.16 -13.11
CA ALA A 57 -5.22 11.52 -13.28
C ALA A 57 -5.12 11.92 -14.76
N ILE A 58 -4.58 11.05 -15.62
CA ILE A 58 -4.45 11.30 -17.07
C ILE A 58 -5.83 11.44 -17.72
N MET A 59 -6.76 10.53 -17.41
CA MET A 59 -8.11 10.58 -17.99
C MET A 59 -8.89 11.79 -17.50
N ASN A 60 -8.71 12.21 -16.25
CA ASN A 60 -9.29 13.45 -15.75
C ASN A 60 -8.82 14.65 -16.57
N GLU A 61 -7.50 14.77 -16.80
CA GLU A 61 -6.94 15.87 -17.60
C GLU A 61 -7.43 15.84 -19.05
N MET A 62 -7.39 14.66 -19.69
CA MET A 62 -7.81 14.49 -21.09
C MET A 62 -9.30 14.82 -21.33
N HIS A 63 -10.13 14.79 -20.29
CA HIS A 63 -11.56 15.05 -20.36
C HIS A 63 -11.95 16.34 -19.62
N GLY A 64 -11.04 17.31 -19.55
CA GLY A 64 -11.33 18.65 -19.03
C GLY A 64 -11.68 18.68 -17.53
N GLY A 65 -11.12 17.77 -16.74
CA GLY A 65 -11.33 17.72 -15.30
C GLY A 65 -12.61 17.02 -14.85
N ALA A 66 -13.24 16.20 -15.71
CA ALA A 66 -14.55 15.60 -15.44
C ALA A 66 -14.62 14.73 -14.17
N LEU A 67 -13.53 14.07 -13.75
CA LEU A 67 -13.49 13.32 -12.49
C LEU A 67 -13.35 14.27 -11.28
N GLY A 68 -12.62 15.36 -11.46
CA GLY A 68 -12.21 16.27 -10.39
C GLY A 68 -11.32 15.58 -9.33
N LEU A 69 -10.91 16.37 -8.33
CA LEU A 69 -10.08 15.86 -7.22
C LEU A 69 -10.77 14.72 -6.46
N LEU A 70 -12.09 14.83 -6.22
CA LEU A 70 -12.85 13.80 -5.52
C LEU A 70 -12.86 12.47 -6.27
N GLY A 71 -13.07 12.48 -7.60
CA GLY A 71 -13.06 11.26 -8.41
C GLY A 71 -11.69 10.60 -8.47
N VAL A 72 -10.62 11.40 -8.60
CA VAL A 72 -9.24 10.90 -8.57
C VAL A 72 -8.90 10.29 -7.19
N ALA A 73 -9.24 10.97 -6.10
CA ALA A 73 -9.01 10.49 -4.74
C ALA A 73 -9.82 9.22 -4.42
N ALA A 74 -11.10 9.19 -4.81
CA ALA A 74 -11.95 8.01 -4.64
C ALA A 74 -11.40 6.81 -5.42
N THR A 75 -10.93 7.03 -6.65
CA THR A 75 -10.31 5.97 -7.47
C THR A 75 -9.03 5.45 -6.81
N ALA A 76 -8.17 6.34 -6.30
CA ALA A 76 -6.96 5.95 -5.60
C ALA A 76 -7.25 5.13 -4.33
N GLY A 77 -8.19 5.58 -3.50
CA GLY A 77 -8.59 4.88 -2.28
C GLY A 77 -9.24 3.53 -2.56
N ALA A 78 -10.13 3.46 -3.55
CA ALA A 78 -10.76 2.22 -3.98
C ALA A 78 -9.72 1.22 -4.53
N ALA A 79 -8.73 1.70 -5.28
CA ALA A 79 -7.63 0.85 -5.76
C ALA A 79 -6.86 0.22 -4.60
N VAL A 80 -6.46 1.02 -3.60
CA VAL A 80 -5.77 0.49 -2.41
C VAL A 80 -6.66 -0.51 -1.66
N LEU A 81 -7.94 -0.20 -1.46
CA LEU A 81 -8.88 -1.11 -0.80
C LEU A 81 -8.93 -2.46 -1.52
N VAL A 82 -9.17 -2.46 -2.84
CA VAL A 82 -9.28 -3.69 -3.63
C VAL A 82 -7.97 -4.48 -3.64
N ILE A 83 -6.83 -3.81 -3.84
CA ILE A 83 -5.53 -4.48 -3.92
C ILE A 83 -5.14 -5.06 -2.55
N VAL A 84 -5.31 -4.30 -1.46
CA VAL A 84 -5.01 -4.78 -0.11
C VAL A 84 -5.93 -5.94 0.24
N ALA A 85 -7.24 -5.83 0.01
CA ALA A 85 -8.17 -6.96 0.24
C ALA A 85 -7.75 -8.23 -0.53
N SER A 86 -7.16 -8.07 -1.72
CA SER A 86 -6.74 -9.17 -2.57
C SER A 86 -5.38 -9.78 -2.19
N LEU A 87 -4.41 -8.96 -1.79
CA LEU A 87 -3.00 -9.37 -1.65
C LEU A 87 -2.48 -9.36 -0.21
N PHE A 88 -3.26 -8.86 0.76
CA PHE A 88 -2.83 -8.74 2.16
C PHE A 88 -2.38 -10.08 2.74
N HIS A 89 -3.11 -11.16 2.49
CA HIS A 89 -2.76 -12.50 2.97
C HIS A 89 -1.53 -13.12 2.28
N VAL A 90 -1.08 -12.56 1.15
CA VAL A 90 0.08 -13.06 0.40
C VAL A 90 1.37 -12.39 0.88
N SER A 91 1.44 -11.06 0.83
CA SER A 91 2.66 -10.28 1.14
C SER A 91 2.53 -9.32 2.33
N GLY A 92 1.32 -9.11 2.85
CA GLY A 92 0.99 -7.94 3.67
C GLY A 92 0.57 -6.73 2.85
N SER A 93 0.69 -6.78 1.52
CA SER A 93 0.32 -5.73 0.57
C SER A 93 0.84 -4.35 0.98
N HIS A 94 2.16 -4.22 1.13
CA HIS A 94 2.77 -2.94 1.55
C HIS A 94 2.68 -1.90 0.44
N LEU A 95 2.99 -2.30 -0.80
CA LEU A 95 2.90 -1.51 -2.04
C LEU A 95 3.70 -0.19 -2.03
N ASN A 96 4.52 0.01 -1.00
CA ASN A 96 5.08 1.29 -0.62
C ASN A 96 6.35 1.08 0.22
N PRO A 97 7.51 1.65 -0.19
CA PRO A 97 8.74 1.57 0.58
C PRO A 97 8.62 2.13 2.00
N SER A 98 7.84 3.21 2.21
CA SER A 98 7.60 3.79 3.54
C SER A 98 6.92 2.79 4.47
N VAL A 99 5.93 2.05 3.95
CA VAL A 99 5.23 1.01 4.71
C VAL A 99 6.19 -0.13 5.03
N SER A 100 6.95 -0.63 4.04
CA SER A 100 7.93 -1.70 4.26
C SER A 100 9.00 -1.33 5.29
N VAL A 101 9.50 -0.09 5.24
CA VAL A 101 10.48 0.42 6.21
C VAL A 101 9.89 0.47 7.61
N ALA A 102 8.70 1.06 7.79
CA ALA A 102 8.06 1.12 9.11
C ALA A 102 7.77 -0.29 9.66
N MET A 103 7.24 -1.19 8.83
CA MET A 103 6.98 -2.57 9.24
C MET A 103 8.28 -3.30 9.63
N ALA A 104 9.40 -3.05 8.96
CA ALA A 104 10.70 -3.62 9.35
C ALA A 104 11.22 -3.04 10.68
N VAL A 105 11.12 -1.72 10.86
CA VAL A 105 11.55 -1.02 12.09
C VAL A 105 10.82 -1.55 13.33
N PHE A 106 9.52 -1.83 13.21
CA PHE A 106 8.71 -2.32 14.33
C PHE A 106 8.56 -3.85 14.38
N GLY A 107 9.37 -4.59 13.60
CA GLY A 107 9.45 -6.05 13.68
C GLY A 107 8.27 -6.81 13.04
N HIS A 108 7.44 -6.14 12.25
CA HIS A 108 6.35 -6.75 11.49
C HIS A 108 6.77 -7.22 10.09
N LEU A 109 7.97 -6.85 9.63
CA LEU A 109 8.60 -7.37 8.42
C LEU A 109 10.04 -7.84 8.75
N PRO A 110 10.44 -9.06 8.40
CA PRO A 110 11.83 -9.47 8.54
C PRO A 110 12.75 -8.56 7.72
N TRP A 111 13.86 -8.10 8.30
CA TRP A 111 14.80 -7.20 7.61
C TRP A 111 15.31 -7.75 6.27
N ALA A 112 15.49 -9.08 6.16
CA ALA A 112 15.88 -9.74 4.91
C ALA A 112 14.85 -9.57 3.77
N HIS A 113 13.58 -9.29 4.10
CA HIS A 113 12.52 -9.07 3.11
C HIS A 113 12.47 -7.62 2.61
N LEU A 114 13.05 -6.67 3.35
CA LEU A 114 12.93 -5.24 3.06
C LEU A 114 13.46 -4.90 1.65
N ALA A 115 14.69 -5.32 1.33
CA ALA A 115 15.28 -5.02 0.03
C ALA A 115 14.51 -5.65 -1.15
N PRO A 116 14.12 -6.95 -1.11
CA PRO A 116 13.24 -7.55 -2.12
C PRO A 116 11.91 -6.80 -2.31
N TYR A 117 11.25 -6.43 -1.20
CA TYR A 117 9.98 -5.71 -1.24
C TYR A 117 10.13 -4.34 -1.90
N VAL A 118 11.08 -3.54 -1.42
CA VAL A 118 11.33 -2.18 -1.92
C VAL A 118 11.73 -2.21 -3.40
N SER A 119 12.57 -3.16 -3.81
CA SER A 119 12.96 -3.34 -5.21
C SER A 119 11.76 -3.67 -6.09
N ALA A 120 10.92 -4.63 -5.65
CA ALA A 120 9.71 -5.01 -6.37
C ALA A 120 8.72 -3.84 -6.51
N GLN A 121 8.54 -3.05 -5.45
CA GLN A 121 7.67 -1.87 -5.44
C GLN A 121 8.16 -0.82 -6.45
N PHE A 122 9.46 -0.48 -6.44
CA PHE A 122 10.03 0.44 -7.42
C PHE A 122 9.86 -0.07 -8.86
N MET A 123 10.17 -1.34 -9.12
CA MET A 123 10.01 -1.94 -10.45
C MET A 123 8.54 -1.92 -10.91
N GLY A 124 7.60 -2.22 -10.03
CA GLY A 124 6.17 -2.17 -10.31
C GLY A 124 5.72 -0.75 -10.67
N ALA A 125 6.13 0.24 -9.88
CA ALA A 125 5.80 1.65 -10.12
C ALA A 125 6.39 2.19 -11.43
N VAL A 126 7.66 1.87 -11.73
CA VAL A 126 8.30 2.24 -13.01
C VAL A 126 7.56 1.62 -14.18
N THR A 127 7.26 0.31 -14.11
CA THR A 127 6.56 -0.41 -15.17
C THR A 127 5.17 0.18 -15.41
N ALA A 128 4.40 0.42 -14.35
CA ALA A 128 3.07 1.03 -14.43
C ALA A 128 3.11 2.42 -15.05
N SER A 129 4.11 3.23 -14.70
CA SER A 129 4.24 4.59 -15.20
C SER A 129 4.51 4.63 -16.71
N PHE A 130 5.40 3.75 -17.22
CA PHE A 130 5.63 3.61 -18.65
C PHE A 130 4.42 3.01 -19.40
N VAL A 131 3.75 2.02 -18.81
CA VAL A 131 2.55 1.42 -19.40
C VAL A 131 1.42 2.45 -19.51
N ALA A 132 1.16 3.23 -18.46
CA ALA A 132 0.16 4.30 -18.51
C ALA A 132 0.49 5.34 -19.59
N LYS A 133 1.75 5.80 -19.66
CA LYS A 133 2.23 6.70 -20.70
C LYS A 133 2.03 6.14 -22.12
N ALA A 134 2.28 4.85 -22.30
CA ALA A 134 2.13 4.15 -23.58
C ALA A 134 0.68 3.79 -23.93
N ILE A 135 -0.24 3.64 -22.97
CA ILE A 135 -1.65 3.35 -23.27
C ILE A 135 -2.37 4.64 -23.67
N TYR A 136 -2.24 5.68 -22.85
CA TYR A 136 -3.02 6.90 -23.04
C TYR A 136 -2.46 7.82 -24.12
N HIS A 137 -1.18 7.68 -24.47
CA HIS A 137 -0.50 8.52 -25.46
C HIS A 137 -0.93 10.00 -25.36
N PRO A 138 -0.74 10.64 -24.18
CA PRO A 138 -1.19 12.02 -23.98
C PRO A 138 -0.62 12.90 -25.09
N GLY A 139 -1.50 13.50 -25.87
CA GLY A 139 -1.12 14.39 -26.96
C GLY A 139 -0.37 15.62 -26.44
N PRO A 140 0.17 16.47 -27.32
CA PRO A 140 0.98 17.64 -26.93
C PRO A 140 0.23 18.66 -26.05
N ALA A 141 -1.10 18.60 -26.01
CA ALA A 141 -1.93 19.43 -25.13
C ALA A 141 -1.93 18.99 -23.65
N VAL A 142 -1.52 17.74 -23.35
CA VAL A 142 -1.51 17.21 -21.99
C VAL A 142 -0.08 17.27 -21.44
N ASN A 143 0.13 18.10 -20.43
CA ASN A 143 1.40 18.11 -19.71
C ASN A 143 1.46 16.92 -18.75
N LEU A 144 1.89 15.76 -19.27
CA LEU A 144 1.94 14.53 -18.49
C LEU A 144 2.72 14.69 -17.18
N SER A 145 3.84 15.42 -17.19
CA SER A 145 4.62 15.66 -15.98
C SER A 145 3.79 16.39 -14.92
N ALA A 146 3.06 17.44 -15.29
CA ALA A 146 2.22 18.19 -14.34
C ALA A 146 1.09 17.33 -13.74
N VAL A 147 0.64 16.29 -14.46
CA VAL A 147 -0.49 15.44 -14.06
C VAL A 147 -0.05 14.28 -13.15
N VAL A 148 1.06 13.61 -13.47
CA VAL A 148 1.40 12.31 -12.82
C VAL A 148 2.55 12.38 -11.83
N THR A 149 3.35 13.44 -11.88
CA THR A 149 4.51 13.57 -10.98
C THR A 149 4.13 14.23 -9.67
N THR A 150 4.88 13.91 -8.62
CA THR A 150 4.75 14.59 -7.34
C THR A 150 5.79 15.69 -7.29
N VAL A 151 5.38 16.90 -7.67
CA VAL A 151 6.19 18.11 -7.61
C VAL A 151 5.44 19.11 -6.74
N PRO A 152 6.07 19.70 -5.72
CA PRO A 152 5.37 20.59 -4.81
C PRO A 152 5.09 21.93 -5.49
N SER A 153 3.87 22.44 -5.29
CA SER A 153 3.45 23.81 -5.66
C SER A 153 3.66 24.81 -4.51
N ILE A 154 3.96 24.31 -3.32
CA ILE A 154 4.26 25.08 -2.10
C ILE A 154 5.76 25.04 -1.76
N GLY A 155 6.16 25.77 -0.71
CA GLY A 155 7.55 25.80 -0.24
C GLY A 155 8.06 24.42 0.16
N THR A 156 9.38 24.24 0.10
CA THR A 156 10.02 22.91 0.30
C THR A 156 9.80 22.38 1.72
N LEU A 157 9.79 23.25 2.73
CA LEU A 157 9.58 22.86 4.12
C LEU A 157 8.12 22.45 4.36
N GLU A 158 7.19 23.21 3.80
CA GLU A 158 5.76 22.95 3.87
C GLU A 158 5.43 21.65 3.14
N ALA A 159 6.02 21.40 1.97
CA ALA A 159 5.88 20.14 1.25
C ALA A 159 6.40 18.94 2.06
N PHE A 160 7.55 19.09 2.71
CA PHE A 160 8.09 18.07 3.61
C PHE A 160 7.14 17.79 4.78
N ALA A 161 6.62 18.84 5.43
CA ALA A 161 5.69 18.70 6.55
C ALA A 161 4.38 18.02 6.12
N VAL A 162 3.81 18.42 4.97
CA VAL A 162 2.61 17.80 4.41
C VAL A 162 2.84 16.32 4.15
N GLU A 163 3.88 15.94 3.41
CA GLU A 163 4.21 14.54 3.08
C GLU A 163 4.50 13.70 4.33
N PHE A 164 5.17 14.27 5.33
CA PHE A 164 5.37 13.63 6.62
C PHE A 164 4.03 13.35 7.31
N ILE A 165 3.16 14.35 7.44
CA ILE A 165 1.89 14.24 8.17
C ILE A 165 0.92 13.28 7.47
N ILE A 166 0.76 13.37 6.15
CA ILE A 166 -0.16 12.47 5.45
C ILE A 166 0.34 11.02 5.51
N THR A 167 1.65 10.79 5.45
CA THR A 167 2.21 9.44 5.59
C THR A 167 2.10 8.93 7.03
N PHE A 168 2.24 9.81 8.03
CA PHE A 168 1.93 9.51 9.42
C PHE A 168 0.48 9.03 9.58
N ILE A 169 -0.49 9.78 9.04
CA ILE A 169 -1.92 9.43 9.12
C ILE A 169 -2.17 8.07 8.46
N LEU A 170 -1.58 7.84 7.28
CA LEU A 170 -1.71 6.59 6.54
C LEU A 170 -1.23 5.40 7.39
N LEU A 171 -0.01 5.46 7.94
CA LEU A 171 0.55 4.35 8.69
C LEU A 171 -0.05 4.19 10.08
N PHE A 172 -0.48 5.28 10.72
CA PHE A 172 -1.23 5.23 11.96
C PHE A 172 -2.54 4.44 11.78
N ALA A 173 -3.30 4.73 10.72
CA ALA A 173 -4.56 4.04 10.43
C ALA A 173 -4.34 2.57 10.04
N ILE A 174 -3.35 2.28 9.19
CA ILE A 174 -3.06 0.91 8.75
C ILE A 174 -2.61 0.05 9.93
N ILE A 175 -1.64 0.51 10.72
CA ILE A 175 -1.07 -0.30 11.80
C ILE A 175 -2.10 -0.58 12.89
N ALA A 176 -3.02 0.38 13.11
CA ALA A 176 -4.08 0.26 14.10
C ALA A 176 -4.98 -0.96 13.86
N VAL A 177 -5.25 -1.25 12.59
CA VAL A 177 -6.10 -2.38 12.23
C VAL A 177 -5.29 -3.63 11.94
N ALA A 178 -4.07 -3.49 11.38
CA ALA A 178 -3.27 -4.61 10.93
C ALA A 178 -2.58 -5.39 12.06
N THR A 179 -2.26 -4.72 13.17
CA THR A 179 -1.39 -5.31 14.22
C THR A 179 -2.00 -5.38 15.60
N ASP A 180 -3.14 -4.72 15.84
CA ASP A 180 -3.84 -4.83 17.12
C ASP A 180 -4.71 -6.10 17.17
N PRO A 181 -4.47 -7.02 18.12
CA PRO A 181 -5.35 -8.16 18.35
C PRO A 181 -6.81 -7.79 18.65
N LYS A 182 -7.06 -6.58 19.17
CA LYS A 182 -8.41 -6.07 19.48
C LYS A 182 -9.13 -5.51 18.25
N ALA A 183 -8.41 -5.24 17.15
CA ALA A 183 -8.99 -4.68 15.95
C ALA A 183 -9.60 -5.76 15.04
N VAL A 184 -10.60 -5.36 14.24
CA VAL A 184 -11.20 -6.20 13.21
C VAL A 184 -10.29 -6.21 11.98
N LYS A 185 -9.47 -7.26 11.84
CA LYS A 185 -8.39 -7.34 10.82
C LYS A 185 -8.92 -7.31 9.39
N GLU A 186 -10.17 -7.69 9.18
CA GLU A 186 -10.86 -7.62 7.88
C GLU A 186 -11.00 -6.16 7.39
N LEU A 187 -10.91 -5.17 8.28
CA LEU A 187 -11.01 -3.75 7.94
C LEU A 187 -9.67 -3.12 7.52
N VAL A 188 -8.55 -3.85 7.48
CA VAL A 188 -7.24 -3.28 7.08
C VAL A 188 -7.31 -2.63 5.69
N ALA A 189 -7.96 -3.30 4.74
CA ALA A 189 -8.14 -2.77 3.39
C ALA A 189 -8.96 -1.47 3.36
N VAL A 190 -10.02 -1.41 4.18
CA VAL A 190 -10.88 -0.23 4.31
C VAL A 190 -10.09 0.93 4.93
N ALA A 191 -9.36 0.67 6.02
CA ALA A 191 -8.53 1.68 6.68
C ALA A 191 -7.46 2.24 5.74
N ALA A 192 -6.74 1.37 5.01
CA ALA A 192 -5.73 1.77 4.05
C ALA A 192 -6.32 2.62 2.91
N GLY A 193 -7.42 2.17 2.29
CA GLY A 193 -8.06 2.88 1.19
C GLY A 193 -8.67 4.22 1.60
N ALA A 194 -9.36 4.26 2.74
CA ALA A 194 -9.98 5.48 3.27
C ALA A 194 -8.94 6.52 3.69
N ALA A 195 -7.87 6.10 4.37
CA ALA A 195 -6.78 7.00 4.75
C ALA A 195 -6.08 7.58 3.52
N LEU A 196 -5.81 6.76 2.50
CA LEU A 196 -5.23 7.24 1.25
C LEU A 196 -6.16 8.26 0.55
N MET A 197 -7.45 7.93 0.40
CA MET A 197 -8.43 8.84 -0.23
C MET A 197 -8.46 10.20 0.48
N MET A 198 -8.59 10.18 1.81
CA MET A 198 -8.59 11.40 2.63
C MET A 198 -7.31 12.21 2.43
N ASN A 199 -6.14 11.56 2.46
CA ASN A 199 -4.87 12.24 2.29
C ASN A 199 -4.70 12.85 0.88
N VAL A 200 -5.19 12.17 -0.15
CA VAL A 200 -5.19 12.71 -1.52
C VAL A 200 -6.06 13.96 -1.61
N LEU A 201 -7.26 13.94 -1.02
CA LEU A 201 -8.14 15.12 -0.96
C LEU A 201 -7.47 16.34 -0.28
N ILE A 202 -6.60 16.10 0.69
CA ILE A 202 -5.92 17.15 1.45
C ILE A 202 -4.69 17.68 0.71
N ALA A 203 -3.89 16.80 0.11
CA ALA A 203 -2.51 17.12 -0.28
C ALA A 203 -2.23 17.07 -1.79
N ALA A 204 -3.18 16.63 -2.63
CA ALA A 204 -2.94 16.46 -4.07
C ALA A 204 -2.53 17.77 -4.75
N GLU A 205 -3.21 18.89 -4.48
CA GLU A 205 -2.94 20.17 -5.14
C GLU A 205 -1.65 20.87 -4.63
N SER A 206 -1.18 20.49 -3.45
CA SER A 206 0.00 21.11 -2.83
C SER A 206 1.30 20.33 -3.08
N THR A 207 1.25 19.01 -3.02
CA THR A 207 2.43 18.12 -3.07
C THR A 207 2.28 16.96 -4.04
N GLY A 208 1.09 16.75 -4.61
CA GLY A 208 0.76 15.55 -5.37
C GLY A 208 0.46 14.31 -4.50
N ALA A 209 0.39 14.48 -3.17
CA ALA A 209 0.06 13.45 -2.18
C ALA A 209 0.78 12.11 -2.44
N SER A 210 2.11 12.13 -2.38
CA SER A 210 2.93 10.95 -2.66
C SER A 210 2.66 9.83 -1.67
N MET A 211 2.98 10.06 -0.39
CA MET A 211 3.08 9.06 0.67
C MET A 211 4.02 7.87 0.37
N ASN A 212 4.58 7.78 -0.84
CA ASN A 212 5.10 6.56 -1.42
C ASN A 212 6.30 6.84 -2.33
N PRO A 213 7.53 6.57 -1.86
CA PRO A 213 8.74 6.74 -2.64
C PRO A 213 8.73 5.99 -3.99
N ALA A 214 8.14 4.79 -4.04
CA ALA A 214 8.06 4.03 -5.30
C ALA A 214 7.18 4.73 -6.33
N ARG A 215 6.01 5.24 -5.91
CA ARG A 215 5.13 6.04 -6.78
C ARG A 215 5.87 7.26 -7.35
N THR A 216 6.50 8.05 -6.49
CA THR A 216 7.23 9.26 -6.89
C THR A 216 8.37 8.94 -7.85
N LEU A 217 9.21 7.96 -7.55
CA LEU A 217 10.35 7.65 -8.40
C LEU A 217 9.91 7.03 -9.73
N GLY A 218 8.89 6.17 -9.72
CA GLY A 218 8.35 5.55 -10.93
C GLY A 218 7.86 6.59 -11.94
N THR A 219 7.09 7.58 -11.48
CA THR A 219 6.58 8.64 -12.34
C THR A 219 7.67 9.61 -12.77
N ALA A 220 8.62 9.92 -11.88
CA ALA A 220 9.79 10.74 -12.19
C ALA A 220 10.63 10.13 -13.34
N ILE A 221 10.88 8.82 -13.29
CA ILE A 221 11.62 8.11 -14.35
C ILE A 221 10.87 8.15 -15.68
N ALA A 222 9.55 7.91 -15.67
CA ALA A 222 8.74 7.89 -16.90
C ALA A 222 8.58 9.27 -17.57
N THR A 223 8.71 10.35 -16.78
CA THR A 223 8.51 11.74 -17.24
C THR A 223 9.81 12.53 -17.39
N GLY A 224 10.89 12.10 -16.74
CA GLY A 224 12.15 12.85 -16.68
C GLY A 224 12.17 13.97 -15.62
N THR A 225 11.18 14.00 -14.72
CA THR A 225 11.01 15.11 -13.76
C THR A 225 11.38 14.69 -12.35
N TYR A 226 12.48 15.24 -11.83
CA TYR A 226 13.05 14.90 -10.52
C TYR A 226 13.02 16.05 -9.51
N THR A 227 12.23 17.10 -9.80
CA THR A 227 12.15 18.32 -8.99
C THR A 227 11.81 17.99 -7.53
N LYS A 228 12.72 18.34 -6.61
CA LYS A 228 12.57 18.13 -5.15
C LYS A 228 12.28 16.68 -4.74
N ILE A 229 12.68 15.70 -5.55
CA ILE A 229 12.39 14.27 -5.32
C ILE A 229 12.81 13.78 -3.93
N TRP A 230 13.89 14.34 -3.37
CA TRP A 230 14.39 13.98 -2.04
C TRP A 230 13.34 14.15 -0.94
N VAL A 231 12.44 15.14 -1.06
CA VAL A 231 11.36 15.36 -0.08
C VAL A 231 10.51 14.10 0.04
N TYR A 232 10.13 13.51 -1.10
CA TYR A 232 9.32 12.31 -1.18
C TYR A 232 10.07 11.02 -0.89
N MET A 233 11.41 11.03 -0.93
CA MET A 233 12.23 9.89 -0.50
C MET A 233 12.44 9.88 1.02
N VAL A 234 12.33 11.03 1.69
CA VAL A 234 12.69 11.18 3.11
C VAL A 234 11.47 11.43 4.00
N ALA A 235 10.60 12.39 3.65
CA ALA A 235 9.45 12.73 4.49
C ALA A 235 8.47 11.56 4.66
N PRO A 236 8.10 10.80 3.59
CA PRO A 236 7.18 9.68 3.75
C PRO A 236 7.71 8.54 4.65
N PRO A 237 8.95 8.03 4.51
CA PRO A 237 9.46 7.02 5.43
C PRO A 237 9.52 7.50 6.90
N LEU A 238 9.89 8.76 7.14
CA LEU A 238 9.89 9.32 8.50
C LEU A 238 8.47 9.45 9.07
N GLY A 239 7.52 9.92 8.25
CA GLY A 239 6.11 9.99 8.62
C GLY A 239 5.54 8.60 8.94
N ALA A 240 5.86 7.61 8.10
CA ALA A 240 5.46 6.21 8.30
C ALA A 240 5.95 5.66 9.64
N ILE A 241 7.25 5.81 9.94
CA ILE A 241 7.83 5.38 11.22
C ILE A 241 7.16 6.09 12.39
N ALA A 242 6.97 7.41 12.30
CA ALA A 242 6.34 8.18 13.37
C ALA A 242 4.87 7.79 13.60
N GLY A 243 4.10 7.58 12.53
CA GLY A 243 2.70 7.15 12.61
C GLY A 243 2.55 5.77 13.23
N THR A 244 3.39 4.83 12.78
CA THR A 244 3.43 3.48 13.37
C THR A 244 3.82 3.52 14.85
N GLY A 245 4.87 4.26 15.21
CA GLY A 245 5.34 4.40 16.59
C GLY A 245 4.30 5.06 17.50
N ALA A 246 3.61 6.09 17.02
CA ALA A 246 2.57 6.77 17.78
C ALA A 246 1.41 5.82 18.14
N TYR A 247 0.96 4.98 17.20
CA TYR A 247 -0.07 3.99 17.51
C TYR A 247 0.41 2.96 18.53
N ILE A 248 1.61 2.40 18.33
CA ILE A 248 2.18 1.40 19.24
C ILE A 248 2.30 1.96 20.68
N ALA A 249 2.66 3.24 20.82
CA ALA A 249 2.74 3.89 22.13
C ALA A 249 1.38 4.11 22.83
N LEU A 250 0.28 4.18 22.07
CA LEU A 250 -1.07 4.39 22.61
C LEU A 250 -1.83 3.08 22.90
N LYS A 251 -1.45 2.00 22.21
CA LYS A 251 -2.06 0.68 22.36
C LYS A 251 -1.76 0.11 23.76
N HIS A 252 -2.79 -0.42 24.41
CA HIS A 252 -2.77 -1.06 25.73
C HIS A 252 -3.53 -2.39 25.69
#